data_AF-A0A183HPU0-F1
#
_entry.id   AF-A0A183HPU0-F1
#
_cell.length_a   1.000
_cell.length_b   1.000
_cell.length_c   1.000
_cell.angle_alpha   90.00
_cell.angle_beta   90.00
_cell.angle_gamma   90.00
#
_symmetry.space_group_name_H-M   'P 1'
#
loop_
_entity.id
_entity.type
_entity.pdbx_description
1 polymer ?
#
loop_
_entity_poly.entity_id
_entity_poly.type
_entity_poly.pdbx_seq_one_letter_code
_entity_poly.pdbx_strand_id
1 'polypeptide(L)'
;MEPIDGIENSLRRRQRLRCIVCKQKVGACLQCSKKSCTRSFHVTCANAAGMEMRAEIVDNPKREGGTEDEMMKKAREKLAASQAVIPPVSIPTVPHE
;
A
#
# COMPACT_ATOMS: atom_id res chain seq x y z
N MET A 1 6.49 -31.61 -0.11
CA MET A 1 5.79 -30.35 -0.39
C MET A 1 4.44 -30.47 0.27
N GLU A 2 4.32 -29.85 1.43
CA GLU A 2 3.12 -29.86 2.27
C GLU A 2 2.12 -28.80 1.73
N PRO A 3 0.88 -28.69 2.23
CA PRO A 3 -0.10 -27.80 1.61
C PRO A 3 0.36 -26.35 1.69
N ILE A 4 0.18 -25.64 0.59
CA ILE A 4 0.54 -24.23 0.47
C ILE A 4 -0.49 -23.43 1.25
N ASP A 5 -0.11 -22.95 2.43
CA ASP A 5 -0.97 -22.10 3.26
C ASP A 5 -0.98 -20.64 2.73
N GLY A 6 -2.04 -19.88 3.01
CA GLY A 6 -2.15 -18.45 2.64
C GLY A 6 -2.55 -18.14 1.19
N ILE A 7 -2.96 -19.14 0.39
CA ILE A 7 -3.42 -18.95 -0.99
C ILE A 7 -4.56 -17.92 -1.05
N GLU A 8 -5.56 -18.04 -0.20
CA GLU A 8 -6.75 -17.17 -0.24
C GLU A 8 -6.39 -15.69 0.03
N ASN A 9 -5.47 -15.42 0.97
CA ASN A 9 -5.02 -14.06 1.26
C ASN A 9 -4.18 -13.48 0.11
N SER A 10 -3.36 -14.31 -0.53
CA SER A 10 -2.58 -13.92 -1.71
C SER A 10 -3.47 -13.59 -2.91
N LEU A 11 -4.55 -14.35 -3.09
CA LEU A 11 -5.50 -14.19 -4.18
C LEU A 11 -6.42 -12.97 -3.97
N ARG A 12 -6.93 -12.73 -2.74
CA ARG A 12 -7.84 -11.60 -2.48
C ARG A 12 -7.28 -10.22 -2.89
N ARG A 13 -5.98 -10.00 -2.67
CA ARG A 13 -5.33 -8.72 -3.04
C ARG A 13 -4.81 -8.69 -4.47
N ARG A 14 -4.38 -9.82 -5.05
CA ARG A 14 -3.62 -9.85 -6.31
C ARG A 14 -4.38 -10.38 -7.52
N GLN A 15 -5.57 -10.97 -7.36
CA GLN A 15 -6.42 -11.44 -8.47
C GLN A 15 -7.09 -10.32 -9.28
N ARG A 16 -7.12 -9.08 -8.77
CA ARG A 16 -7.75 -7.94 -9.47
C ARG A 16 -6.87 -7.33 -10.56
N LEU A 17 -5.58 -7.66 -10.55
CA LEU A 17 -4.60 -7.11 -11.49
C LEU A 17 -4.70 -7.81 -12.85
N ARG A 18 -4.43 -7.07 -13.94
CA ARG A 18 -4.43 -7.60 -15.31
C ARG A 18 -2.99 -7.86 -15.73
N CYS A 19 -2.67 -9.08 -16.13
CA CYS A 19 -1.36 -9.40 -16.66
C CYS A 19 -1.12 -8.67 -17.99
N ILE A 20 0.02 -7.98 -18.15
CA ILE A 20 0.34 -7.26 -19.40
C ILE A 20 0.68 -8.19 -20.57
N VAL A 21 1.08 -9.44 -20.29
CA VAL A 21 1.50 -10.42 -21.29
C VAL A 21 0.28 -11.15 -21.89
N CYS A 22 -0.53 -11.80 -21.05
CA CYS A 22 -1.71 -12.53 -21.51
C CYS A 22 -3.02 -11.71 -21.49
N LYS A 23 -3.00 -10.49 -20.96
CA LYS A 23 -4.14 -9.55 -20.86
C LYS A 23 -5.35 -10.06 -20.07
N GLN A 24 -5.21 -11.15 -19.30
CA GLN A 24 -6.26 -11.73 -18.46
C GLN A 24 -6.12 -11.35 -16.98
N LYS A 25 -7.21 -11.48 -16.22
CA LYS A 25 -7.30 -11.25 -14.77
C LYS A 25 -7.55 -12.58 -14.03
N VAL A 26 -6.61 -13.52 -14.14
CA VAL A 26 -6.78 -14.88 -13.63
C VAL A 26 -5.65 -15.23 -12.67
N GLY A 27 -5.98 -15.80 -11.51
CA GLY A 27 -4.96 -16.20 -10.53
C GLY A 27 -4.16 -15.04 -9.93
N ALA A 28 -2.96 -15.33 -9.41
CA ALA A 28 -2.13 -14.35 -8.72
C ALA A 28 -1.19 -13.62 -9.70
N CYS A 29 -1.35 -12.30 -9.81
CA CYS A 29 -0.36 -11.44 -10.48
C CYS A 29 0.70 -10.93 -9.49
N LEU A 30 1.93 -10.78 -9.97
CA LEU A 30 2.97 -9.98 -9.33
C LEU A 30 3.03 -8.59 -9.96
N GLN A 31 3.43 -7.61 -9.17
CA GLN A 31 3.72 -6.27 -9.64
C GLN A 31 5.23 -6.05 -9.64
N CYS A 32 5.72 -5.22 -10.55
CA CYS A 32 7.13 -4.82 -10.57
C CYS A 32 7.57 -4.22 -9.22
N SER A 33 8.79 -4.52 -8.78
CA SER A 33 9.33 -4.03 -7.49
C SER A 33 9.54 -2.52 -7.45
N LYS A 34 9.55 -1.84 -8.61
CA LYS A 34 9.76 -0.40 -8.69
C LYS A 34 8.46 0.33 -8.30
N LYS A 35 8.52 1.22 -7.29
CA LYS A 35 7.35 1.99 -6.79
C LYS A 35 6.62 2.79 -7.89
N SER A 36 7.34 3.25 -8.92
CA SER A 36 6.76 3.97 -10.06
C SER A 36 6.22 3.06 -11.18
N CYS A 37 6.41 1.75 -11.08
CA CYS A 37 5.96 0.79 -12.08
C CYS A 37 4.70 0.05 -11.57
N THR A 38 3.58 0.29 -12.24
CA THR A 38 2.29 -0.35 -11.95
C THR A 38 2.04 -1.60 -12.80
N ARG A 39 3.04 -2.05 -13.57
CA ARG A 39 2.91 -3.22 -14.44
C ARG A 39 2.73 -4.48 -13.60
N SER A 40 1.75 -5.29 -14.00
CA SER A 40 1.42 -6.56 -13.37
C SER A 40 1.53 -7.72 -14.34
N PHE A 41 1.97 -8.88 -13.88
CA PHE A 41 2.16 -10.07 -14.69
C PHE A 41 2.07 -11.37 -13.86
N HIS A 42 1.66 -12.47 -14.48
CA HIS A 42 1.74 -13.78 -13.83
C HIS A 42 3.20 -14.26 -13.77
N VAL A 43 3.52 -15.09 -12.77
CA VAL A 43 4.85 -15.73 -12.65
C VAL A 43 5.24 -16.44 -13.95
N THR A 44 4.32 -17.25 -14.47
CA THR A 44 4.52 -18.04 -15.68
C THR A 44 4.69 -17.17 -16.93
N CYS A 45 3.88 -16.12 -17.05
CA CYS A 45 3.98 -15.16 -18.15
C CYS A 45 5.30 -14.38 -18.12
N ALA A 46 5.79 -14.01 -16.93
CA ALA A 46 7.06 -13.33 -16.78
C ALA A 46 8.23 -14.24 -17.16
N ASN A 47 8.18 -15.50 -16.72
CA ASN A 47 9.17 -16.52 -17.09
C ASN A 47 9.19 -16.75 -18.61
N ALA A 48 8.02 -16.93 -19.23
CA ALA A 48 7.90 -17.16 -20.67
C ALA A 48 8.35 -15.95 -21.52
N ALA A 49 8.15 -14.73 -21.00
CA ALA A 49 8.58 -13.50 -21.66
C ALA A 49 10.05 -13.14 -21.42
N GLY A 50 10.81 -13.96 -20.66
CA GLY A 50 12.21 -13.71 -20.36
C GLY A 50 12.45 -12.50 -19.44
N MET A 51 11.48 -12.17 -18.57
CA MET A 51 11.66 -11.09 -17.59
C MET A 51 12.59 -11.53 -16.45
N GLU A 52 13.49 -10.63 -16.02
CA GLU A 52 14.37 -10.90 -14.88
C GLU A 52 13.55 -10.99 -13.57
N MET A 53 13.66 -12.13 -12.88
CA MET A 53 13.08 -12.38 -11.57
C MET A 53 14.17 -12.89 -10.63
N ARG A 54 14.27 -12.30 -9.44
CA ARG A 54 15.17 -12.76 -8.38
C ARG A 54 14.37 -13.12 -7.14
N ALA A 55 14.71 -14.25 -6.54
CA ALA A 55 14.23 -14.65 -5.23
C ALA A 55 15.37 -14.45 -4.23
N GLU A 56 15.17 -13.54 -3.28
CA GLU A 56 16.11 -13.28 -2.19
C GLU A 56 15.46 -13.73 -0.87
N ILE A 57 16.18 -14.53 -0.10
CA ILE A 57 15.77 -14.92 1.24
C ILE A 57 16.25 -13.79 2.14
N VAL A 58 15.31 -13.04 2.72
CA VAL A 58 15.61 -11.95 3.66
C VAL A 58 15.24 -12.41 5.06
N ASP A 59 16.25 -12.75 5.86
CA ASP A 59 16.11 -13.20 7.25
C ASP A 59 15.58 -12.12 8.21
N ASN A 60 15.41 -10.88 7.74
CA ASN A 60 14.78 -9.80 8.47
C ASN A 60 14.06 -8.84 7.50
N PRO A 61 12.72 -8.88 7.39
CA PRO A 61 11.99 -8.01 6.48
C PRO A 61 11.96 -6.58 7.03
N LYS A 62 12.98 -5.78 6.73
CA LYS A 62 12.90 -4.32 6.92
C LYS A 62 11.92 -3.78 5.87
N ARG A 63 10.62 -3.87 6.16
CA ARG A 63 9.58 -3.30 5.30
C ARG A 63 9.82 -1.80 5.24
N GLU A 64 10.22 -1.28 4.09
CA GLU A 64 10.07 0.14 3.71
C GLU A 64 8.59 0.50 3.47
N GLY A 65 7.69 -0.04 4.27
CA GLY A 65 6.38 0.53 4.52
C GLY A 65 6.49 1.18 5.88
N GLY A 66 6.48 2.53 5.91
CA GLY A 66 6.60 3.31 7.14
C GLY A 66 5.76 2.66 8.24
N THR A 67 6.41 2.39 9.37
CA THR A 67 5.75 1.90 10.57
C THR A 67 4.53 2.77 10.88
N GLU A 68 3.47 2.19 11.43
CA GLU A 68 2.27 2.93 11.85
C GLU A 68 2.65 4.13 12.76
N ASP A 69 3.76 3.99 13.49
CA ASP A 69 4.42 5.03 14.29
C ASP A 69 4.87 6.26 13.46
N GLU A 70 5.43 6.06 12.27
CA GLU A 70 5.87 7.14 11.37
C GLU A 70 4.66 7.88 10.75
N MET A 71 3.56 7.15 10.52
CA MET A 71 2.28 7.73 10.07
C MET A 71 1.66 8.60 11.17
N MET A 72 1.72 8.17 12.44
CA MET A 72 1.22 8.93 13.58
C MET A 72 2.10 10.14 13.91
N LYS A 73 3.43 10.04 13.74
CA LYS A 73 4.35 11.17 13.88
C LYS A 73 4.11 12.24 12.81
N LYS A 74 3.97 11.84 11.54
CA LYS A 74 3.62 12.77 10.44
C LYS A 74 2.23 13.39 10.62
N ALA A 75 1.26 12.67 11.18
CA ALA A 75 -0.05 13.24 11.49
C ALA A 75 0.05 14.34 12.55
N ARG A 76 0.75 14.09 13.67
CA ARG A 76 0.94 15.08 14.74
C ARG A 76 1.65 16.35 14.23
N GLU A 77 2.64 16.19 13.35
CA GLU A 77 3.35 17.32 12.74
C GLU A 77 2.44 18.16 11.82
N LYS A 78 1.54 17.52 11.06
CA LYS A 78 0.55 18.22 10.21
C LYS A 78 -0.54 18.94 11.01
N LEU A 79 -0.97 18.39 12.16
CA LEU A 79 -1.91 19.07 13.06
C LEU A 79 -1.30 20.32 13.72
N ALA A 80 0.00 20.29 14.08
CA ALA A 80 0.69 21.44 14.67
C ALA A 80 0.84 22.63 13.69
N ALA A 81 0.97 22.36 12.39
CA ALA A 81 1.10 23.40 11.36
C ALA A 81 -0.21 24.12 11.01
N SER A 82 -1.37 23.66 11.51
CA SER A 82 -2.69 24.18 11.13
C SER A 82 -3.32 25.11 12.19
N GLN A 83 -2.61 25.39 13.28
CA GLN A 83 -3.13 26.13 14.42
C GLN A 83 -2.83 27.63 14.32
N ALA A 84 -3.37 28.28 13.29
CA ALA A 84 -3.33 29.73 13.17
C ALA A 84 -4.47 30.27 12.28
N VAL A 85 -5.72 30.13 12.70
CA VAL A 85 -6.78 31.17 12.61
C VAL A 85 -8.10 30.61 13.13
N ILE A 86 -8.44 30.96 14.37
CA ILE A 86 -9.84 31.14 14.74
C ILE A 86 -9.90 32.57 15.29
N PRO A 87 -10.48 33.55 14.57
CA PRO A 87 -10.68 34.88 15.14
C PRO A 87 -11.65 34.75 16.33
N PRO A 88 -11.41 35.44 17.45
CA PRO A 88 -12.32 35.39 18.58
C PRO A 88 -13.64 36.07 18.18
N VAL A 89 -14.70 35.28 18.04
CA VAL A 89 -16.05 35.83 17.90
C VAL A 89 -16.52 36.22 19.30
N SER A 90 -16.61 37.52 19.56
CA SER A 90 -17.18 38.07 20.79
C SER A 90 -18.67 37.78 20.82
N ILE A 91 -19.09 36.85 21.67
CA ILE A 91 -20.51 36.56 21.90
C ILE A 91 -21.02 37.53 22.98
N PRO A 92 -22.03 38.38 22.71
CA PRO A 92 -22.63 39.20 23.75
C PRO A 92 -23.46 38.33 24.70
N THR A 93 -23.11 38.34 25.97
CA THR A 93 -23.91 37.73 27.04
C THR A 93 -25.24 38.45 27.17
N VAL A 94 -26.33 37.76 26.83
CA VAL A 94 -27.68 38.17 27.17
C VAL A 94 -27.88 38.00 28.68
N PRO A 95 -28.31 39.05 29.42
CA PRO A 95 -28.68 38.90 30.81
C PRO A 95 -30.03 38.18 30.89
N HIS A 96 -30.07 37.07 31.63
CA HIS A 96 -31.32 36.43 32.01
C HIS A 96 -31.75 37.02 33.35
N GLU A 97 -32.95 37.56 33.37
CA GLU A 97 -33.73 37.99 34.54
C GLU A 97 -33.83 36.92 35.63
#